data_AF-A0A7C8YKM9-F1
#
_entry.id   AF-A0A7C8YKM9-F1
#
_cell.length_a   1.000
_cell.length_b   1.000
_cell.length_c   1.000
_cell.angle_alpha   90.00
_cell.angle_beta   90.00
_cell.angle_gamma   90.00
#
_symmetry.space_group_name_H-M   'P 1'
#
loop_
_entity.id
_entity.type
_entity.pdbx_description
1 polymer ?
#
loop_
_entity_poly.entity_id
_entity_poly.type
_entity_poly.pdbx_seq_one_letter_code
_entity_poly.pdbx_strand_id
1 'polypeptide(L)'
;MVLRPSLVKSIKSTFLRKKRRSPHSPFKTQWHYAFDQEQALQDLKKSALHSPSNSSHQGSEDSQNPCKSLPLMLNCLIDSFAAYNCEPTPNAYQFVIKTLIRNSQFDELTHVLSHLQNAEKFDTPERVFVDLIRAYGENGMLYEAVDLFFRIPSFRFC
;
A
#
# COMPACT_ATOMS: atom_id res chain seq x y z
N MET A 1 73.59 12.86 39.13
CA MET A 1 72.51 13.38 38.26
C MET A 1 71.19 12.89 38.81
N VAL A 2 70.39 13.75 39.44
CA VAL A 2 69.07 13.40 39.98
C VAL A 2 68.02 13.95 39.01
N LEU A 3 67.35 13.08 38.25
CA LEU A 3 66.24 13.45 37.37
C LEU A 3 64.96 13.62 38.20
N ARG A 4 64.31 14.79 38.08
CA ARG A 4 62.99 15.09 38.64
C ARG A 4 61.91 14.40 37.82
N PRO A 5 60.85 13.82 38.41
CA PRO A 5 59.67 13.40 37.68
C PRO A 5 58.73 14.60 37.47
N SER A 6 58.47 14.96 36.21
CA SER A 6 57.46 15.96 35.85
C SER A 6 56.08 15.33 35.73
N LEU A 7 55.19 15.83 36.58
CA LEU A 7 53.73 15.71 36.65
C LEU A 7 53.02 15.51 35.29
N VAL A 8 52.43 14.32 35.08
CA VAL A 8 51.49 14.06 33.98
C VAL A 8 50.15 14.72 34.33
N LYS A 9 49.82 15.82 33.66
CA LYS A 9 48.50 16.48 33.80
C LYS A 9 47.44 15.67 33.06
N SER A 10 46.51 15.11 33.82
CA SER A 10 45.28 14.48 33.35
C SER A 10 44.41 15.48 32.57
N ILE A 11 44.24 15.26 31.26
CA ILE A 11 43.31 16.01 30.43
C ILE A 11 41.94 15.34 30.57
N LYS A 12 41.09 15.86 31.47
CA LYS A 12 39.68 15.49 31.50
C LYS A 12 38.98 16.23 30.35
N SER A 13 38.75 15.54 29.25
CA SER A 13 37.92 16.05 28.16
C SER A 13 36.45 15.98 28.54
N THR A 14 35.92 17.07 29.10
CA THR A 14 34.47 17.26 29.24
C THR A 14 33.89 17.64 27.88
N PHE A 15 33.76 16.64 27.00
CA PHE A 15 32.88 16.76 25.84
C PHE A 15 31.44 16.85 26.36
N LEU A 16 30.98 18.06 26.65
CA LEU A 16 29.57 18.37 26.80
C LEU A 16 28.90 18.08 25.46
N ARG A 17 28.45 16.83 25.29
CA ARG A 17 27.58 16.40 24.21
C ARG A 17 26.28 17.17 24.43
N LYS A 18 26.19 18.38 23.86
CA LYS A 18 24.96 19.18 23.80
C LYS A 18 23.88 18.22 23.32
N LYS A 19 23.01 17.84 24.26
CA LYS A 19 21.90 16.93 24.03
C LYS A 19 20.99 17.67 23.05
N ARG A 20 21.15 17.40 21.75
CA ARG A 20 20.21 17.86 20.72
C ARG A 20 18.91 17.17 21.04
N ARG A 21 18.08 17.83 21.87
CA ARG A 21 16.67 17.50 21.98
C ARG A 21 16.09 17.96 20.66
N SER A 22 16.07 17.07 19.67
CA SER A 22 15.26 17.30 18.48
C SER A 22 13.85 17.57 18.99
N PRO A 23 13.22 18.71 18.66
CA PRO A 23 11.82 18.88 18.95
C PRO A 23 11.09 17.78 18.21
N HIS A 24 10.59 16.77 18.94
CA HIS A 24 9.60 15.88 18.39
C HIS A 24 8.35 16.72 18.20
N SER A 25 8.15 17.16 16.96
CA SER A 25 6.86 17.63 16.50
C SER A 25 5.85 16.51 16.78
N PRO A 26 4.77 16.76 17.54
CA PRO A 26 3.68 15.81 17.68
C PRO A 26 2.87 15.67 16.38
N PHE A 27 3.17 16.52 15.38
CA PHE A 27 2.59 16.46 14.05
C PHE A 27 3.40 15.48 13.20
N LYS A 28 2.76 14.40 12.73
CA LYS A 28 3.33 13.48 11.73
C LYS A 28 3.94 14.33 10.61
N THR A 29 5.24 14.20 10.39
CA THR A 29 5.90 14.89 9.27
C THR A 29 5.49 14.19 7.97
N GLN A 30 5.52 14.92 6.85
CA GLN A 30 5.24 14.37 5.52
C GLN A 30 6.06 13.10 5.22
N TRP A 31 7.28 13.01 5.75
CA TRP A 31 8.13 11.83 5.66
C TRP A 31 7.56 10.59 6.35
N HIS A 32 6.98 10.75 7.54
CA HIS A 32 6.34 9.62 8.23
C HIS A 32 5.15 9.10 7.43
N TYR A 33 4.31 9.99 6.89
CA TYR A 33 3.16 9.57 6.08
C TYR A 33 3.59 8.87 4.78
N ALA A 34 4.55 9.43 4.04
CA ALA A 34 5.06 8.80 2.83
C ALA A 34 5.74 7.44 3.11
N PHE A 35 6.46 7.34 4.24
CA PHE A 35 7.08 6.09 4.66
C PHE A 35 6.03 5.04 5.06
N ASP A 36 5.02 5.42 5.85
CA ASP A 36 3.90 4.56 6.26
C ASP A 36 3.19 3.99 5.01
N GLN A 37 2.92 4.84 4.00
CA GLN A 37 2.32 4.43 2.72
C GLN A 37 3.21 3.48 1.91
N GLU A 38 4.52 3.73 1.86
CA GLU A 38 5.46 2.84 1.17
C GLU A 38 5.53 1.48 1.87
N GLN A 39 5.57 1.44 3.21
CA GLN A 39 5.56 0.17 3.95
C GLN A 39 4.28 -0.61 3.72
N ALA A 40 3.11 0.04 3.76
CA ALA A 40 1.83 -0.58 3.45
C ALA A 40 1.83 -1.20 2.04
N LEU A 41 2.33 -0.47 1.04
CA LEU A 41 2.44 -0.97 -0.33
C LEU A 41 3.41 -2.16 -0.46
N GLN A 42 4.52 -2.16 0.28
CA GLN A 42 5.46 -3.27 0.27
C GLN A 42 4.85 -4.53 0.90
N ASP A 43 4.10 -4.38 1.99
CA ASP A 43 3.42 -5.50 2.62
C ASP A 43 2.29 -6.06 1.74
N LEU A 44 1.55 -5.20 1.04
CA LEU A 44 0.60 -5.61 0.00
C LEU A 44 1.28 -6.41 -1.13
N LYS A 45 2.45 -5.96 -1.60
CA LYS A 45 3.19 -6.68 -2.65
C LYS A 45 3.62 -8.07 -2.19
N LYS A 46 4.05 -8.22 -0.94
CA LYS A 46 4.41 -9.52 -0.37
C LYS A 46 3.19 -10.42 -0.27
N SER A 47 2.05 -9.94 0.23
CA SER A 47 0.83 -10.75 0.33
C SER A 47 0.33 -11.19 -1.05
N ALA A 48 0.39 -10.31 -2.06
CA ALA A 48 0.02 -10.64 -3.44
C ALA A 48 0.95 -11.70 -4.08
N LEU A 49 2.22 -11.77 -3.67
CA LEU A 49 3.20 -12.74 -4.19
C LEU A 49 3.05 -14.13 -3.56
N HIS A 50 2.56 -14.21 -2.32
CA HIS A 50 2.41 -15.46 -1.57
C HIS A 50 1.07 -16.17 -1.82
N SER A 51 0.18 -15.66 -2.67
CA SER A 51 -1.08 -16.32 -3.00
C SER A 51 -0.83 -17.61 -3.79
N PRO A 52 -1.10 -18.81 -3.24
CA PRO A 52 -0.86 -20.06 -3.93
C PRO A 52 -1.96 -20.27 -4.96
N SER A 53 -1.59 -20.19 -6.23
CA SER A 53 -2.30 -20.87 -7.30
C SER A 53 -2.19 -22.39 -7.08
N ASN A 54 -3.13 -22.99 -6.31
CA ASN A 54 -3.68 -24.35 -6.49
C ASN A 54 -4.58 -24.81 -5.30
N SER A 55 -5.85 -25.05 -5.63
CA SER A 55 -6.76 -26.15 -5.19
C SER A 55 -7.06 -26.47 -3.71
N SER A 56 -8.35 -26.36 -3.37
CA SER A 56 -9.21 -27.29 -2.60
C SER A 56 -8.79 -27.84 -1.20
N HIS A 57 -9.74 -27.68 -0.26
CA HIS A 57 -10.00 -28.47 0.96
C HIS A 57 -8.85 -28.78 1.94
N GLN A 58 -8.91 -28.18 3.12
CA GLN A 58 -9.07 -28.94 4.37
C GLN A 58 -9.59 -28.02 5.47
N GLY A 59 -10.59 -28.51 6.20
CA GLY A 59 -11.31 -27.74 7.21
C GLY A 59 -10.57 -27.67 8.55
N SER A 60 -10.93 -26.65 9.30
CA SER A 60 -11.09 -26.69 10.75
C SER A 60 -12.04 -25.56 11.13
N GLU A 61 -13.19 -25.96 11.68
CA GLU A 61 -14.20 -25.09 12.25
C GLU A 61 -13.64 -24.48 13.55
N ASP A 62 -13.66 -23.15 13.67
CA ASP A 62 -14.23 -22.46 14.83
C ASP A 62 -14.17 -20.92 14.72
N SER A 63 -15.25 -20.29 15.20
CA SER A 63 -15.47 -18.84 15.47
C SER A 63 -15.76 -17.87 14.31
N GLN A 64 -17.04 -17.87 13.94
CA GLN A 64 -17.91 -16.71 13.64
C GLN A 64 -17.22 -15.38 13.26
N ASN A 65 -17.12 -15.10 11.96
CA ASN A 65 -17.16 -13.75 11.39
C ASN A 65 -17.98 -13.78 10.09
N PRO A 66 -19.14 -13.10 10.00
CA PRO A 66 -19.96 -13.10 8.80
C PRO A 66 -19.47 -12.05 7.80
N CYS A 67 -18.29 -12.26 7.22
CA CYS A 67 -17.80 -11.39 6.15
C CYS A 67 -18.02 -12.08 4.80
N LYS A 68 -19.13 -11.69 4.16
CA LYS A 68 -19.37 -11.90 2.72
C LYS A 68 -18.09 -11.51 1.99
N SER A 69 -17.51 -12.48 1.28
CA SER A 69 -16.16 -12.44 0.73
C SER A 69 -15.98 -11.24 -0.21
N LEU A 70 -15.43 -10.15 0.30
CA LEU A 70 -14.74 -9.18 -0.54
C LEU A 70 -13.56 -9.91 -1.21
N PRO A 71 -13.22 -9.55 -2.45
CA PRO A 71 -12.14 -10.19 -3.16
C PRO A 71 -10.84 -10.10 -2.38
N LEU A 72 -10.06 -11.19 -2.37
CA LEU A 72 -8.84 -11.35 -1.57
C LEU A 72 -7.91 -10.14 -1.69
N MET A 73 -7.73 -9.60 -2.90
CA MET A 73 -6.86 -8.46 -3.16
C MET A 73 -7.39 -7.14 -2.64
N LEU A 74 -8.71 -6.91 -2.66
CA LEU A 74 -9.29 -5.69 -2.10
C LEU A 74 -9.17 -5.68 -0.58
N ASN A 75 -9.41 -6.81 0.08
CA ASN A 75 -9.18 -6.93 1.53
C ASN A 75 -7.71 -6.75 1.86
N CYS A 76 -6.80 -7.41 1.14
CA CYS A 76 -5.36 -7.22 1.35
C CYS A 76 -4.94 -5.75 1.21
N LEU A 77 -5.50 -5.02 0.25
CA LEU A 77 -5.27 -3.59 0.09
C LEU A 77 -5.76 -2.80 1.32
N ILE A 78 -7.00 -3.03 1.74
CA ILE A 78 -7.58 -2.30 2.88
C ILE A 78 -6.83 -2.63 4.18
N ASP A 79 -6.57 -3.91 4.45
CA ASP A 79 -5.92 -4.38 5.67
C ASP A 79 -4.47 -3.89 5.76
N SER A 80 -3.72 -3.93 4.65
CA SER A 80 -2.34 -3.45 4.63
C SER A 80 -2.26 -1.96 4.92
N PHE A 81 -3.13 -1.13 4.33
CA PHE A 81 -3.12 0.31 4.59
C PHE A 81 -3.69 0.68 5.97
N ALA A 82 -4.68 -0.07 6.46
CA ALA A 82 -5.22 0.07 7.81
C ALA A 82 -4.17 -0.22 8.90
N ALA A 83 -3.31 -1.22 8.70
CA ALA A 83 -2.23 -1.56 9.65
C ALA A 83 -1.25 -0.39 9.90
N TYR A 84 -1.06 0.48 8.90
CA TYR A 84 -0.20 1.67 9.00
C TYR A 84 -0.99 2.96 9.27
N ASN A 85 -2.31 2.88 9.53
CA ASN A 85 -3.21 4.01 9.74
C ASN A 85 -3.13 5.05 8.60
N CYS A 86 -3.12 4.57 7.35
CA CYS A 86 -3.08 5.40 6.15
C CYS A 86 -4.16 4.99 5.15
N GLU A 87 -4.57 5.91 4.29
CA GLU A 87 -5.52 5.62 3.21
C GLU A 87 -4.76 5.01 2.01
N PRO A 88 -5.36 4.04 1.30
CA PRO A 88 -4.77 3.48 0.09
C PRO A 88 -4.55 4.53 -0.99
N THR A 89 -3.41 4.42 -1.66
CA THR A 89 -2.95 5.42 -2.64
C THR A 89 -3.33 5.03 -4.06
N PRO A 90 -3.41 5.98 -5.01
CA PRO A 90 -3.64 5.67 -6.43
C PRO A 90 -2.65 4.63 -6.97
N ASN A 91 -1.39 4.69 -6.53
CA ASN A 91 -0.36 3.72 -6.90
C ASN A 91 -0.65 2.32 -6.38
N ALA A 92 -1.24 2.20 -5.18
CA ALA A 92 -1.62 0.91 -4.62
C ALA A 92 -2.77 0.27 -5.42
N TYR A 93 -3.81 1.03 -5.79
CA TYR A 93 -4.85 0.53 -6.68
C TYR A 93 -4.32 0.15 -8.05
N GLN A 94 -3.44 0.97 -8.63
CA GLN A 94 -2.81 0.63 -9.90
C GLN A 94 -2.05 -0.70 -9.80
N PHE A 95 -1.35 -0.94 -8.69
CA PHE A 95 -0.68 -2.21 -8.44
C PHE A 95 -1.67 -3.38 -8.35
N VAL A 96 -2.76 -3.23 -7.59
CA VAL A 96 -3.80 -4.26 -7.46
C VAL A 96 -4.43 -4.57 -8.81
N ILE A 97 -4.89 -3.54 -9.53
CA ILE A 97 -5.53 -3.67 -10.85
C ILE A 97 -4.61 -4.38 -11.84
N LYS A 98 -3.33 -3.99 -11.92
CA LYS A 98 -2.35 -4.66 -12.80
C LYS A 98 -2.15 -6.12 -12.43
N THR A 99 -2.13 -6.42 -11.14
CA THR A 99 -1.97 -7.79 -10.65
C THR A 99 -3.17 -8.65 -11.04
N LEU A 100 -4.39 -8.13 -10.87
CA LEU A 100 -5.63 -8.82 -11.24
C LEU A 100 -5.76 -9.02 -12.74
N ILE A 101 -5.43 -8.00 -13.55
CA ILE A 101 -5.39 -8.10 -15.02
C ILE A 101 -4.43 -9.20 -15.45
N ARG A 102 -3.22 -9.24 -14.89
CA ARG A 102 -2.20 -10.25 -15.23
C ARG A 102 -2.66 -11.67 -14.88
N ASN A 103 -3.45 -11.80 -13.83
CA ASN A 103 -4.00 -13.09 -13.37
C ASN A 103 -5.36 -13.41 -14.03
N SER A 104 -5.86 -12.56 -14.94
CA SER A 104 -7.19 -12.67 -15.55
C SER A 104 -8.36 -12.76 -14.54
N GLN A 105 -8.19 -12.15 -13.36
CA GLN A 105 -9.18 -12.16 -12.27
C GLN A 105 -10.17 -10.99 -12.42
N PHE A 106 -10.95 -10.99 -13.51
CA PHE A 106 -11.85 -9.88 -13.85
C PHE A 106 -13.05 -9.74 -12.91
N ASP A 107 -13.54 -10.82 -12.31
CA ASP A 107 -14.64 -10.76 -11.32
C ASP A 107 -14.22 -9.92 -10.10
N GLU A 108 -13.04 -10.21 -9.57
CA GLU A 108 -12.42 -9.48 -8.47
C GLU A 108 -12.10 -8.03 -8.85
N LEU A 109 -11.74 -7.78 -10.10
CA LEU A 109 -11.48 -6.44 -10.62
C LEU A 109 -12.73 -5.54 -10.56
N THR A 110 -13.92 -6.07 -10.81
CA THR A 110 -15.17 -5.27 -10.74
C THR A 110 -15.43 -4.72 -9.34
N HIS A 111 -15.12 -5.49 -8.30
CA HIS A 111 -15.24 -5.07 -6.90
C HIS A 111 -14.22 -3.98 -6.55
N VAL A 112 -12.98 -4.12 -7.02
CA VAL A 112 -11.94 -3.08 -6.85
C VAL A 112 -12.36 -1.78 -7.53
N LEU A 113 -12.91 -1.85 -8.75
CA LEU A 113 -13.41 -0.66 -9.45
C LEU A 113 -14.61 -0.02 -8.74
N SER A 114 -15.53 -0.83 -8.22
CA SER A 114 -16.69 -0.34 -7.47
C SER A 114 -16.25 0.35 -6.17
N HIS A 115 -15.23 -0.17 -5.50
CA HIS A 115 -14.65 0.48 -4.33
C HIS A 115 -13.95 1.79 -4.71
N LEU A 116 -13.11 1.77 -5.75
CA LEU A 116 -12.40 2.95 -6.27
C LEU A 116 -13.37 4.08 -6.65
N GLN A 117 -14.50 3.75 -7.25
CA GLN A 117 -15.53 4.73 -7.63
C GLN A 117 -16.21 5.39 -6.42
N ASN A 118 -16.45 4.62 -5.34
CA ASN A 118 -17.31 5.07 -4.24
C ASN A 118 -16.56 5.62 -3.03
N ALA A 119 -15.36 5.09 -2.75
CA ALA A 119 -14.68 5.32 -1.47
C ALA A 119 -13.65 6.45 -1.54
N GLU A 120 -13.15 6.80 -2.73
CA GLU A 120 -11.85 7.45 -2.84
C GLU A 120 -11.93 8.91 -3.25
N LYS A 121 -11.20 9.77 -2.53
CA LYS A 121 -11.26 11.23 -2.69
C LYS A 121 -10.23 11.76 -3.70
N PHE A 122 -9.68 10.90 -4.56
CA PHE A 122 -8.61 11.28 -5.47
C PHE A 122 -8.98 11.01 -6.93
N ASP A 123 -8.36 11.79 -7.82
CA ASP A 123 -8.48 11.57 -9.25
C ASP A 123 -7.72 10.31 -9.67
N THR A 124 -8.47 9.35 -10.22
CA THR A 124 -7.87 8.13 -10.75
C THR A 124 -7.03 8.47 -11.99
N PRO A 125 -5.73 8.09 -12.03
CA PRO A 125 -4.88 8.37 -13.18
C PRO A 125 -5.41 7.73 -14.47
N GLU A 126 -5.45 8.48 -15.56
CA GLU A 126 -6.01 8.04 -16.85
C GLU A 126 -5.40 6.72 -17.36
N ARG A 127 -4.11 6.53 -17.09
CA ARG A 127 -3.38 5.32 -17.46
C ARG A 127 -4.01 4.03 -16.90
N VAL A 128 -4.67 4.09 -15.75
CA VAL A 128 -5.38 2.93 -15.17
C VAL A 128 -6.52 2.49 -16.09
N PHE A 129 -7.30 3.42 -16.63
CA PHE A 129 -8.39 3.11 -17.57
C PHE A 129 -7.86 2.59 -18.91
N VAL A 130 -6.74 3.14 -19.40
CA VAL A 130 -6.08 2.65 -20.62
C VAL A 130 -5.65 1.19 -20.46
N ASP A 131 -5.01 0.86 -19.32
CA ASP A 131 -4.58 -0.51 -19.01
C ASP A 131 -5.80 -1.46 -18.91
N LEU A 132 -6.91 -1.01 -18.31
CA LEU A 132 -8.16 -1.78 -18.17
C LEU A 132 -8.88 -2.04 -19.50
N ILE A 133 -9.12 -0.99 -20.29
CA ILE A 133 -9.82 -1.09 -21.57
C ILE A 133 -9.04 -2.01 -22.52
N ARG A 134 -7.70 -1.90 -22.51
CA ARG A 134 -6.83 -2.82 -23.27
C ARG A 134 -7.00 -4.26 -22.80
N ALA A 135 -6.92 -4.51 -21.49
CA ALA A 135 -7.06 -5.84 -20.93
C ALA A 135 -8.42 -6.47 -21.26
N TYR A 136 -9.51 -5.72 -21.14
CA TYR A 136 -10.84 -6.19 -21.53
C TYR A 136 -10.92 -6.53 -23.02
N GLY A 137 -10.36 -5.68 -23.89
CA GLY A 137 -10.29 -5.94 -25.33
C GLY A 137 -9.51 -7.21 -25.68
N GLU A 138 -8.35 -7.42 -25.04
CA GLU A 138 -7.51 -8.61 -25.23
C GLU A 138 -8.19 -9.91 -24.77
N ASN A 139 -9.15 -9.82 -23.84
CA ASN A 139 -9.91 -10.97 -23.32
C ASN A 139 -11.31 -11.11 -23.96
N GLY A 140 -11.64 -10.33 -24.99
CA GLY A 140 -12.94 -10.40 -25.68
C GLY A 140 -14.11 -9.79 -24.90
N MET A 141 -13.85 -9.09 -23.80
CA MET A 141 -14.82 -8.44 -22.92
C MET A 141 -15.17 -7.04 -23.44
N LEU A 142 -15.68 -6.97 -24.67
CA LEU A 142 -15.91 -5.69 -25.35
C LEU A 142 -17.00 -4.84 -24.68
N TYR A 143 -18.04 -5.46 -24.13
CA TYR A 143 -19.11 -4.75 -23.44
C TYR A 143 -18.59 -4.04 -22.19
N GLU A 144 -17.76 -4.73 -21.41
CA GLU A 144 -17.12 -4.20 -20.20
C GLU A 144 -16.13 -3.10 -20.53
N ALA A 145 -15.38 -3.23 -21.63
CA ALA A 145 -14.48 -2.18 -22.11
C ALA A 145 -15.23 -0.88 -22.46
N VAL A 146 -16.33 -1.00 -23.21
CA VAL A 146 -17.16 0.14 -23.63
C VAL A 146 -17.88 0.75 -22.43
N ASP A 147 -18.46 -0.08 -21.57
CA ASP A 147 -19.13 0.36 -20.36
C ASP A 147 -18.15 1.11 -19.42
N LEU A 148 -16.94 0.58 -19.23
CA LEU A 148 -15.90 1.27 -18.46
C LEU A 148 -15.55 2.63 -19.06
N PHE A 149 -15.39 2.72 -20.39
CA PHE A 149 -15.09 3.99 -21.08
C PHE A 149 -16.13 5.07 -20.79
N PHE A 150 -17.42 4.72 -20.84
CA PHE A 150 -18.50 5.66 -20.50
C PHE A 150 -18.59 5.98 -19.02
N ARG A 151 -18.12 5.08 -18.14
CA ARG A 151 -18.06 5.31 -16.69
C ARG A 151 -16.86 6.14 -16.24
N ILE A 152 -15.83 6.37 -17.05
CA ILE A 152 -14.64 7.16 -16.65
C ILE A 152 -15.00 8.49 -15.95
N PRO A 153 -15.98 9.30 -16.41
CA PRO A 153 -16.35 10.53 -15.74
C PRO A 153 -16.82 10.35 -14.28
N SER A 154 -17.39 9.19 -13.92
CA SER A 154 -17.82 8.93 -12.54
C SER A 154 -16.68 8.63 -11.58
N PHE A 155 -15.44 8.45 -12.07
CA PHE A 155 -14.24 8.27 -11.25
C PHE A 155 -13.47 9.57 -11.01
N ARG A 156 -13.94 10.69 -11.58
CA ARG A 156 -13.34 12.01 -11.38
C ARG A 156 -14.16 12.74 -10.34
N PHE A 157 -13.61 12.91 -9.15
CA PHE A 157 -14.22 13.77 -8.14
C PHE A 157 -14.02 15.21 -8.59
N CYS A 158 -15.13 15.90 -8.89
CA CYS A 158 -15.17 17.34 -9.14
C CYS A 158 -15.21 18.10 -7.81
#